data_AF-C0QU43-F1
#
_entry.id   AF-C0QU43-F1
#
_cell.length_a   1.000
_cell.length_b   1.000
_cell.length_c   1.000
_cell.angle_alpha   90.00
_cell.angle_beta   90.00
_cell.angle_gamma   90.00
#
_symmetry.space_group_name_H-M   'P 1'
#
loop_
_entity.id
_entity.type
_entity.pdbx_description
1 polymer ?
#
loop_
_entity_poly.entity_id
_entity_poly.type
_entity_poly.pdbx_seq_one_letter_code
_entity_poly.pdbx_strand_id
1 'polypeptide(L)'
;MIGFGGLDSAFKQEDLKNSIERLKKQQIINQLKITEQKVKAHETAHKVAGGDLTGPVRYKYTKGPDGKLYITGGEVPIRIKEGKTPEETIQIARKIRKAALAPSDPSAQDRAVASKASILEMKARIELSKYQDESSYKKGSYLSIFV
;
A
#
# COMPACT_ATOMS: atom_id res chain seq x y z
N MET A 1 14.32 -45.21 54.15
CA MET A 1 13.59 -44.01 53.68
C MET A 1 13.94 -43.79 52.22
N ILE A 2 13.10 -44.24 51.28
CA ILE A 2 13.36 -44.13 49.84
C ILE A 2 12.66 -42.86 49.34
N GLY A 3 13.44 -41.91 48.79
CA GLY A 3 12.97 -40.62 48.33
C GLY A 3 12.11 -40.72 47.06
N PHE A 4 10.80 -40.54 47.20
CA PHE A 4 9.81 -40.55 46.13
C PHE A 4 9.55 -39.17 45.48
N GLY A 5 10.41 -38.15 45.71
CA GLY A 5 10.17 -36.77 45.26
C GLY A 5 10.70 -36.39 43.86
N GLY A 6 11.51 -37.24 43.23
CA GLY A 6 12.21 -36.90 41.97
C GLY A 6 11.39 -37.05 40.68
N LEU A 7 10.42 -37.97 40.65
CA LEU A 7 9.66 -38.29 39.43
C LEU A 7 8.50 -37.30 39.20
N ASP A 8 7.79 -36.94 40.27
CA ASP A 8 6.68 -35.97 40.24
C ASP A 8 7.14 -34.55 39.87
N SER A 9 8.37 -34.19 40.28
CA SER A 9 8.96 -32.88 39.98
C SER A 9 9.45 -32.77 38.54
N ALA A 10 9.88 -33.87 37.91
CA ALA A 10 10.25 -33.90 36.50
C ALA A 10 9.01 -33.86 35.59
N PHE A 11 7.96 -34.61 35.92
CA PHE A 11 6.69 -34.62 35.18
C PHE A 11 6.02 -33.23 35.18
N LYS A 12 5.96 -32.58 36.35
CA LYS A 12 5.38 -31.23 36.49
C LYS A 12 6.18 -30.15 35.75
N GLN A 13 7.49 -30.32 35.59
CA GLN A 13 8.33 -29.42 34.78
C GLN A 13 8.07 -29.58 33.28
N GLU A 14 7.83 -30.80 32.81
CA GLU A 14 7.56 -31.06 31.39
C GLU A 14 6.19 -30.51 30.95
N ASP A 15 5.15 -30.72 31.77
CA ASP A 15 3.81 -30.15 31.51
C ASP A 15 3.82 -28.62 31.47
N LEU A 16 4.61 -27.99 32.34
CA LEU A 16 4.77 -26.54 32.37
C LEU A 16 5.48 -26.04 31.10
N LYS A 17 6.54 -26.72 30.65
CA LYS A 17 7.23 -26.40 29.40
C LYS A 17 6.29 -26.52 28.19
N ASN A 18 5.53 -27.60 28.11
CA ASN A 18 4.55 -27.83 27.04
C ASN A 18 3.45 -26.76 27.03
N SER A 19 2.96 -26.35 28.20
CA SER A 19 1.98 -25.26 28.33
C SER A 19 2.56 -23.92 27.87
N ILE A 20 3.80 -23.60 28.27
CA ILE A 20 4.50 -22.38 27.84
C ILE A 20 4.70 -22.38 26.32
N GLU A 21 5.10 -23.50 25.73
CA GLU A 21 5.28 -23.62 24.29
C GLU A 21 3.97 -23.41 23.54
N ARG A 22 2.86 -24.00 24.03
CA ARG A 22 1.52 -23.82 23.46
C ARG A 22 1.08 -22.34 23.51
N LEU A 23 1.32 -21.67 24.64
CA LEU A 23 1.01 -20.24 24.79
C LEU A 23 1.83 -19.38 23.82
N LYS A 24 3.14 -19.65 23.69
CA LYS A 24 4.00 -18.95 22.72
C LYS A 24 3.52 -19.13 21.28
N LYS A 25 3.19 -20.38 20.89
CA LYS A 25 2.62 -20.67 19.56
C LYS A 25 1.33 -19.89 19.32
N GLN A 26 0.44 -19.86 20.32
CA GLN A 26 -0.83 -19.13 20.22
C GLN A 26 -0.62 -17.61 20.08
N GLN A 27 0.34 -17.04 20.82
CA GLN A 27 0.70 -15.62 20.69
C GLN A 27 1.21 -15.28 19.30
N ILE A 28 2.08 -16.11 18.73
CA ILE A 28 2.60 -15.93 17.36
C ILE A 28 1.45 -15.98 16.35
N ILE A 29 0.56 -16.96 16.46
CA ILE A 29 -0.62 -17.09 15.58
C ILE A 29 -1.51 -15.84 15.68
N ASN A 30 -1.75 -15.34 16.89
CA ASN A 30 -2.56 -14.13 17.09
C ASN A 30 -1.91 -12.89 16.45
N GLN A 31 -0.59 -12.75 16.60
CA GLN A 31 0.16 -11.67 15.95
C GLN A 31 0.07 -11.76 14.42
N LEU A 32 0.24 -12.95 13.85
CA LEU A 32 0.12 -13.17 12.40
C LEU A 32 -1.27 -12.81 11.88
N LYS A 33 -2.34 -13.18 12.61
CA LYS A 33 -3.71 -12.80 12.26
C LYS A 33 -3.94 -11.29 12.28
N ILE A 34 -3.41 -10.60 13.30
CA ILE A 34 -3.50 -9.13 13.40
C ILE A 34 -2.76 -8.49 12.22
N THR A 35 -1.54 -8.94 11.93
CA THR A 35 -0.76 -8.44 10.79
C THR A 35 -1.50 -8.66 9.48
N GLU A 36 -2.06 -9.84 9.27
CA GLU A 36 -2.83 -10.15 8.05
C GLU A 36 -4.02 -9.19 7.86
N GLN A 37 -4.77 -8.91 8.93
CA GLN A 37 -5.88 -7.96 8.85
C GLN A 37 -5.40 -6.55 8.50
N LYS A 38 -4.29 -6.10 9.10
CA LYS A 38 -3.69 -4.80 8.80
C LYS A 38 -3.24 -4.71 7.34
N VAL A 39 -2.54 -5.72 6.83
CA VAL A 39 -2.10 -5.76 5.43
C VAL A 39 -3.30 -5.76 4.50
N LYS A 40 -4.33 -6.59 4.75
CA LYS A 40 -5.54 -6.59 3.94
C LYS A 40 -6.21 -5.21 3.89
N ALA A 41 -6.32 -4.53 5.03
CA ALA A 41 -6.87 -3.19 5.11
C ALA A 41 -6.03 -2.17 4.32
N HIS A 42 -4.70 -2.24 4.47
CA HIS A 42 -3.74 -1.39 3.76
C HIS A 42 -3.86 -1.55 2.24
N GLU A 43 -3.80 -2.79 1.73
CA GLU A 43 -3.92 -3.05 0.29
C GLU A 43 -5.29 -2.68 -0.27
N THR A 44 -6.35 -2.92 0.52
CA THR A 44 -7.72 -2.55 0.13
C THR A 44 -7.86 -1.04 0.00
N ALA A 45 -7.24 -0.25 0.89
CA ALA A 45 -7.28 1.21 0.82
C ALA A 45 -6.67 1.72 -0.49
N HIS A 46 -5.51 1.19 -0.89
CA HIS A 46 -4.92 1.50 -2.19
C HIS A 46 -5.84 1.15 -3.36
N LYS A 47 -6.39 -0.08 -3.34
CA LYS A 47 -7.23 -0.58 -4.43
C LYS A 47 -8.51 0.25 -4.61
N VAL A 48 -9.19 0.56 -3.50
CA VAL A 48 -10.41 1.36 -3.50
C VAL A 48 -10.14 2.78 -3.97
N ALA A 49 -9.05 3.39 -3.52
CA ALA A 49 -8.72 4.77 -3.88
C ALA A 49 -8.22 4.91 -5.33
N GLY A 50 -7.48 3.92 -5.85
CA GLY A 50 -6.92 3.96 -7.19
C GLY A 50 -7.84 3.42 -8.28
N GLY A 51 -8.76 2.51 -7.98
CA GLY A 51 -9.66 1.90 -8.95
C GLY A 51 -8.89 1.34 -10.14
N ASP A 52 -9.26 1.74 -11.36
CA ASP A 52 -8.63 1.27 -12.62
C ASP A 52 -7.14 1.60 -12.78
N LEU A 53 -6.60 2.48 -11.94
CA LEU A 53 -5.16 2.78 -11.93
C LEU A 53 -4.36 1.75 -11.12
N THR A 54 -5.03 0.89 -10.37
CA THR A 54 -4.39 -0.16 -9.57
C THR A 54 -4.30 -1.46 -10.34
N GLY A 55 -3.19 -2.18 -10.15
CA GLY A 55 -3.05 -3.54 -10.61
C GLY A 55 -3.56 -4.57 -9.60
N PRO A 56 -3.32 -5.87 -9.85
CA PRO A 56 -3.66 -6.92 -8.90
C PRO A 56 -2.83 -6.79 -7.62
N VAL A 57 -3.45 -7.08 -6.48
CA VAL A 57 -2.77 -7.11 -5.17
C VAL A 57 -1.81 -8.29 -5.14
N ARG A 58 -0.60 -8.05 -4.64
CA ARG A 58 0.41 -9.09 -4.42
C ARG A 58 0.61 -9.26 -2.92
N TYR A 59 0.47 -10.48 -2.41
CA TYR A 59 0.66 -10.78 -1.00
C TYR A 59 1.97 -11.54 -0.76
N LYS A 60 2.57 -11.26 0.39
CA LYS A 60 3.67 -12.01 0.98
C LYS A 60 3.12 -12.83 2.14
N TYR A 61 3.60 -14.07 2.25
CA TYR A 61 3.10 -15.04 3.22
C TYR A 61 4.19 -15.49 4.17
N THR A 62 3.80 -15.80 5.40
CA THR A 62 4.64 -16.45 6.40
C THR A 62 3.91 -17.66 6.95
N LYS A 63 4.63 -18.78 7.10
CA LYS A 63 4.09 -20.00 7.71
C LYS A 63 4.09 -19.88 9.22
N GLY A 64 2.93 -20.06 9.84
CA GLY A 64 2.75 -20.06 11.28
C GLY A 64 3.16 -21.39 11.94
N PRO A 65 3.27 -21.43 13.27
CA PRO A 65 3.61 -22.64 14.03
C PRO A 65 2.49 -23.71 14.00
N ASP A 66 1.30 -23.35 13.51
CA ASP A 66 0.18 -24.23 13.19
C ASP A 66 0.25 -24.79 11.75
N GLY A 67 1.30 -24.46 10.99
CA GLY A 67 1.51 -24.89 9.62
C GLY A 67 0.72 -24.12 8.56
N LYS A 68 -0.12 -23.14 8.96
CA LYS A 68 -0.92 -22.33 8.04
C LYS A 68 -0.13 -21.15 7.50
N LEU A 69 -0.51 -20.67 6.31
CA LEU A 69 0.05 -19.45 5.74
C LEU A 69 -0.78 -18.24 6.17
N TYR A 70 -0.09 -17.18 6.59
CA TYR A 70 -0.66 -15.90 6.96
C TYR A 70 -0.06 -14.80 6.11
N ILE A 71 -0.85 -13.80 5.73
CA ILE A 71 -0.36 -12.64 5.00
C ILE A 71 0.41 -11.73 5.95
N THR A 72 1.67 -11.44 5.62
CA THR A 72 2.56 -10.61 6.42
C THR A 72 3.04 -9.35 5.70
N GLY A 73 2.75 -9.24 4.40
CA GLY A 73 2.96 -8.03 3.63
C GLY A 73 2.16 -8.07 2.33
N GLY A 74 2.03 -6.92 1.70
CA GLY A 74 1.36 -6.79 0.42
C GLY A 74 1.87 -5.59 -0.35
N GLU A 75 1.52 -5.52 -1.63
CA GLU A 75 1.60 -4.30 -2.43
C GLU A 75 0.50 -4.27 -3.49
N VAL A 76 -0.03 -3.07 -3.75
CA VAL A 76 -0.89 -2.76 -4.89
C VAL A 76 -0.14 -1.84 -5.84
N PRO A 77 0.29 -2.31 -7.02
CA PRO A 77 0.99 -1.45 -7.96
C PRO A 77 0.04 -0.40 -8.53
N ILE A 78 0.41 0.87 -8.41
CA ILE A 78 -0.33 1.99 -8.98
C ILE A 78 0.37 2.43 -10.27
N ARG A 79 -0.37 2.41 -11.39
CA ARG A 79 0.15 2.80 -12.70
C ARG A 79 0.23 4.31 -12.81
N ILE A 80 1.43 4.81 -13.09
CA ILE A 80 1.64 6.20 -13.47
C ILE A 80 1.50 6.30 -14.98
N LYS A 81 0.56 7.12 -15.45
CA LYS A 81 0.37 7.41 -16.87
C LYS A 81 -0.03 8.88 -17.05
N GLU A 82 0.29 9.40 -18.22
CA GLU A 82 -0.20 10.69 -18.68
C GLU A 82 -1.56 10.53 -19.37
N GLY A 83 -2.34 11.60 -19.38
CA GLY A 83 -3.56 11.71 -20.18
C GLY A 83 -3.23 12.20 -21.59
N LYS A 84 -4.27 12.33 -22.42
CA LYS A 84 -4.13 12.87 -23.79
C LYS A 84 -3.96 14.38 -23.79
N THR A 85 -4.40 15.06 -22.73
CA THR A 85 -4.26 16.50 -22.56
C THR A 85 -3.61 16.82 -21.21
N PRO A 86 -3.01 18.02 -21.06
CA PRO A 86 -2.46 18.46 -19.77
C PRO A 86 -3.49 18.45 -18.64
N GLU A 87 -4.75 18.80 -18.93
CA GLU A 87 -5.85 18.76 -17.96
C GLU A 87 -6.14 17.33 -17.50
N GLU A 88 -6.20 16.38 -18.45
CA GLU A 88 -6.40 14.97 -18.12
C GLU A 88 -5.23 14.43 -17.29
N THR A 89 -3.99 14.79 -17.63
CA THR A 89 -2.79 14.44 -16.85
C THR A 89 -2.86 14.97 -15.43
N ILE A 90 -3.31 16.21 -15.20
CA ILE A 90 -3.51 16.78 -13.86
C ILE A 90 -4.49 15.93 -13.05
N GLN A 91 -5.62 15.52 -13.65
CA GLN A 91 -6.63 14.72 -12.98
C GLN A 91 -6.11 13.30 -12.66
N ILE A 92 -5.44 12.66 -13.61
CA ILE A 92 -4.82 11.34 -13.41
C ILE A 92 -3.75 11.41 -12.31
N ALA A 93 -2.86 12.41 -12.35
CA ALA A 93 -1.83 12.62 -11.36
C ALA A 93 -2.41 12.81 -9.94
N ARG A 94 -3.47 13.61 -9.80
CA ARG A 94 -4.18 13.77 -8.52
C ARG A 94 -4.78 12.46 -8.02
N LYS A 95 -5.40 11.67 -8.91
CA LYS A 95 -5.95 10.36 -8.58
C LYS A 95 -4.86 9.38 -8.13
N ILE A 96 -3.71 9.35 -8.82
CA ILE A 96 -2.56 8.53 -8.42
C ILE A 96 -2.05 8.94 -7.04
N ARG A 97 -1.85 10.24 -6.80
CA ARG A 97 -1.38 10.74 -5.50
C ARG A 97 -2.34 10.35 -4.39
N LYS A 98 -3.64 10.52 -4.60
CA LYS A 98 -4.67 10.14 -3.64
C LYS A 98 -4.66 8.64 -3.36
N ALA A 99 -4.52 7.81 -4.39
CA ALA A 99 -4.44 6.36 -4.25
C ALA A 99 -3.20 5.90 -3.47
N ALA A 100 -2.06 6.52 -3.75
CA ALA A 100 -0.80 6.21 -3.08
C ALA A 100 -0.79 6.66 -1.61
N LEU A 101 -1.52 7.71 -1.25
CA LEU A 101 -1.62 8.19 0.13
C LEU A 101 -2.90 7.72 0.84
N ALA A 102 -3.60 6.72 0.30
CA ALA A 102 -4.89 6.28 0.83
C ALA A 102 -4.82 5.54 2.18
N PRO A 103 -3.85 4.64 2.44
CA PRO A 103 -3.69 4.06 3.77
C PRO A 103 -3.24 5.11 4.79
N SER A 104 -3.57 4.90 6.06
CA SER A 104 -3.14 5.78 7.16
C SER A 104 -1.62 5.73 7.42
N ASP A 105 -0.97 4.66 7.00
CA ASP A 105 0.46 4.38 7.19
C ASP A 105 1.17 4.03 5.86
N PRO A 106 1.13 4.92 4.84
CA PRO A 106 1.65 4.60 3.51
C PRO A 106 3.14 4.24 3.56
N SER A 107 3.57 3.22 2.81
CA SER A 107 4.96 2.78 2.81
C SER A 107 5.88 3.79 2.11
N ALA A 108 7.20 3.58 2.20
CA ALA A 108 8.16 4.42 1.48
C ALA A 108 7.94 4.37 -0.05
N GLN A 109 7.54 3.21 -0.59
CA GLN A 109 7.24 3.02 -2.00
C GLN A 109 5.99 3.83 -2.40
N ASP A 110 4.95 3.83 -1.58
CA ASP A 110 3.72 4.58 -1.86
C ASP A 110 3.97 6.09 -1.84
N ARG A 111 4.73 6.56 -0.85
CA ARG A 111 5.16 7.97 -0.81
C ARG A 111 5.99 8.34 -2.04
N ALA A 112 6.85 7.46 -2.54
CA ALA A 112 7.60 7.71 -3.77
C ALA A 112 6.67 7.82 -4.99
N VAL A 113 5.63 6.98 -5.10
CA VAL A 113 4.60 7.08 -6.15
C VAL A 113 3.84 8.40 -6.03
N ALA A 114 3.45 8.80 -4.82
CA ALA A 114 2.78 10.07 -4.56
C ALA A 114 3.63 11.28 -4.98
N SER A 115 4.93 11.26 -4.67
CA SER A 115 5.88 12.31 -5.09
C SER A 115 6.02 12.37 -6.60
N LYS A 116 6.15 11.21 -7.28
CA LYS A 116 6.17 11.16 -8.76
C LYS A 116 4.90 11.74 -9.37
N ALA A 117 3.74 11.43 -8.79
CA ALA A 117 2.47 11.98 -9.22
C ALA A 117 2.38 13.50 -9.00
N SER A 118 2.91 14.04 -7.91
CA SER A 118 2.99 15.50 -7.69
C SER A 118 3.87 16.19 -8.73
N ILE A 119 5.01 15.60 -9.10
CA ILE A 119 5.88 16.12 -10.16
C ILE A 119 5.14 16.10 -11.51
N LEU A 120 4.40 15.03 -11.79
CA LEU A 120 3.60 14.91 -13.01
C LEU A 120 2.50 15.98 -13.08
N GLU A 121 1.78 16.21 -11.98
CA GLU A 121 0.79 17.28 -11.86
C GLU A 121 1.41 18.64 -12.13
N MET A 122 2.58 18.92 -11.55
CA MET A 122 3.29 20.19 -11.75
C MET A 122 3.68 20.40 -13.21
N LYS A 123 4.25 19.37 -13.87
CA LYS A 123 4.63 19.45 -15.29
C LYS A 123 3.41 19.74 -16.17
N ALA A 124 2.32 19.02 -15.96
CA ALA A 124 1.10 19.19 -16.73
C ALA A 124 0.46 20.57 -16.52
N ARG A 125 0.58 21.18 -15.33
CA ARG A 125 0.14 22.57 -15.10
C ARG A 125 0.95 23.59 -15.89
N ILE A 126 2.27 23.40 -15.96
CA ILE A 126 3.14 24.28 -16.76
C ILE A 126 2.77 24.16 -18.24
N GLU A 127 2.57 22.93 -18.71
CA GLU A 127 2.16 22.68 -20.10
C GLU A 127 0.79 23.29 -20.42
N LEU A 128 -0.19 23.14 -19.52
CA LEU A 128 -1.51 23.75 -19.65
C LEU A 128 -1.44 25.27 -19.82
N SER A 129 -0.62 25.96 -19.01
CA SER A 129 -0.44 27.40 -19.14
C SER A 129 0.09 27.80 -20.52
N LYS A 130 1.09 27.06 -21.03
CA LYS A 130 1.68 27.33 -22.35
C LYS A 130 0.66 27.15 -23.48
N TYR A 131 -0.14 26.08 -23.44
CA TYR A 131 -1.20 25.86 -24.43
C TYR A 131 -2.24 27.00 -24.44
N GLN A 132 -2.58 27.54 -23.28
CA GLN A 132 -3.51 28.67 -23.18
C GLN A 132 -2.93 29.96 -23.77
N ASP A 133 -1.64 30.23 -23.52
CA ASP A 133 -0.93 31.39 -24.07
C ASP A 133 -0.83 31.31 -25.60
N GLU A 134 -0.42 30.15 -26.15
CA GLU A 134 -0.31 29.94 -27.60
C GLU A 134 -1.66 29.98 -28.32
N SER A 135 -2.71 29.41 -27.71
CA SER A 135 -4.06 29.44 -28.27
C SER A 135 -4.64 30.84 -28.30
N SER A 136 -4.37 31.64 -27.25
CA SER A 136 -4.77 33.04 -27.16
C SER A 136 -4.04 33.89 -28.21
N TYR A 137 -2.74 33.66 -28.39
CA TYR A 137 -1.93 34.33 -29.41
C TYR A 137 -2.43 34.05 -30.83
N LYS A 138 -2.70 32.78 -31.18
CA LYS A 138 -3.24 32.42 -32.50
C LYS A 138 -4.59 33.07 -32.74
N LYS A 139 -5.51 33.03 -31.77
CA LYS A 139 -6.85 33.62 -31.91
C LYS A 139 -6.80 35.14 -32.13
N GLY A 140 -5.89 35.85 -31.43
CA GLY A 140 -5.67 37.28 -31.64
C GLY A 140 -5.04 37.62 -33.00
N SER A 141 -4.10 36.79 -33.48
CA SER A 141 -3.47 36.96 -34.79
C SER A 141 -4.46 36.75 -35.94
N TYR A 142 -5.34 35.73 -35.87
CA TYR A 142 -6.39 35.55 -36.88
C TYR A 142 -7.40 36.71 -36.89
N LEU A 143 -7.71 37.30 -35.73
CA LEU A 143 -8.62 38.44 -35.68
C LEU A 143 -8.00 39.72 -36.24
N SER A 144 -6.67 39.86 -36.18
CA SER A 144 -5.92 41.01 -36.73
C SER A 144 -5.73 40.95 -38.26
N ILE A 145 -5.82 39.79 -38.89
CA ILE A 145 -5.61 39.64 -40.35
C ILE A 145 -6.87 40.06 -41.14
N PHE A 146 -8.03 40.19 -40.50
CA PHE A 146 -9.31 40.51 -41.12
C PHE A 146 -9.83 41.94 -40.85
N VAL A 147 -8.97 42.86 -40.39
CA VAL A 147 -9.28 44.30 -40.23
C VAL A 147 -8.32 45.11 -41.07
#